data_AF-A0A3E1I1Z2-F1
#
_entry.id   AF-A0A3E1I1Z2-F1
#
_cell.length_a   1.000
_cell.length_b   1.000
_cell.length_c   1.000
_cell.angle_alpha   90.00
_cell.angle_beta   90.00
_cell.angle_gamma   90.00
#
_symmetry.space_group_name_H-M   'P 1'
#
loop_
_entity.id
_entity.type
_entity.pdbx_description
1 polymer ?
#
loop_
_entity_poly.entity_id
_entity_poly.type
_entity_poly.pdbx_seq_one_letter_code
_entity_poly.pdbx_strand_id
1 'polypeptide(L)'
;MGFNFSGGFNAAQKERARQALQYWADIANIEFVENGSNTDGKITINGTGGSGGWASLPFGQHAKVQANIGTSGGQNPTMGSHFLGLLIHELGHTLGLSHPGEYNGQGFNYERSAEYAQDTKARSVMSYWAETHQPGHKFAGRSPAAPMMDDVAAAQRLYGANTKTRNTDTTYGFNSNAGREVYSLKQGSDKPIFTVWDGGGNDTLDFSGFTQNQTINLKAEAFSDVGGLRGNVSIAKGVIVENAIGGAGNDTLTGNEGNNRLTGGKGADKLHGGAGADTFVYHRVGDSTPQNPDVIQDFQSGLDKIDLTGVLQEAGIKSLNFIDKFSAKAGDAVLGHDSKTGRSTLAVDTTGNGTADLMIASQSQIKQTDVIWNGEAPTVTPTPGPTVVPVSEPVPSPISEPTDSKPDPDPKPDPDPQPEPRPSPGPAPRPGRRFIEKALSSFKGFVNKVRSIFR
;
A
#
# COMPACT_ATOMS: atom_id res chain seq x y z
N MET A 1 -5.40 -0.69 26.79
CA MET A 1 -6.50 0.31 26.67
C MET A 1 -7.85 -0.35 26.92
N GLY A 2 -8.62 0.11 27.91
CA GLY A 2 -10.01 -0.29 28.10
C GLY A 2 -10.93 0.45 27.13
N PHE A 3 -12.05 -0.15 26.71
CA PHE A 3 -13.06 0.59 25.97
C PHE A 3 -14.47 0.19 26.36
N ASN A 4 -15.43 1.08 26.16
CA ASN A 4 -16.85 0.78 26.34
C ASN A 4 -17.70 1.50 25.30
N PHE A 5 -18.86 0.91 25.01
CA PHE A 5 -19.87 1.53 24.15
C PHE A 5 -20.87 2.34 24.95
N SER A 6 -21.31 3.44 24.36
CA SER A 6 -22.44 4.25 24.82
C SER A 6 -23.20 4.82 23.62
N GLY A 7 -24.39 5.37 23.87
CA GLY A 7 -25.23 5.95 22.80
C GLY A 7 -25.91 4.92 21.91
N GLY A 8 -26.36 5.38 20.73
CA GLY A 8 -27.35 4.71 19.88
C GLY A 8 -26.85 3.57 18.99
N PHE A 9 -25.70 2.96 19.28
CA PHE A 9 -25.20 1.86 18.46
C PHE A 9 -26.08 0.62 18.54
N ASN A 10 -26.40 0.06 17.37
CA ASN A 10 -26.92 -1.31 17.28
C ASN A 10 -25.80 -2.37 17.41
N ALA A 11 -26.16 -3.65 17.40
CA ALA A 11 -25.21 -4.75 17.54
C ALA A 11 -24.16 -4.81 16.40
N ALA A 12 -24.57 -4.62 15.15
CA ALA A 12 -23.66 -4.68 13.99
C ALA A 12 -22.65 -3.52 13.98
N GLN A 13 -23.06 -2.33 14.42
CA GLN A 13 -22.18 -1.17 14.55
C GLN A 13 -21.15 -1.35 15.67
N LYS A 14 -21.56 -1.92 16.83
CA LYS A 14 -20.61 -2.30 17.89
C LYS A 14 -19.60 -3.32 17.39
N GLU A 15 -20.03 -4.28 16.59
CA GLU A 15 -19.14 -5.28 16.02
C GLU A 15 -18.10 -4.66 15.07
N ARG A 16 -18.52 -3.74 14.20
CA ARG A 16 -17.58 -2.96 13.38
C ARG A 16 -16.57 -2.17 14.21
N ALA A 17 -16.99 -1.63 15.37
CA ALA A 17 -16.07 -0.92 16.26
C ALA A 17 -15.05 -1.85 16.91
N ARG A 18 -15.42 -3.07 17.29
CA ARG A 18 -14.46 -4.08 17.77
C ARG A 18 -13.45 -4.45 16.70
N GLN A 19 -13.91 -4.66 15.47
CA GLN A 19 -13.03 -4.93 14.34
C GLN A 19 -12.07 -3.78 14.06
N ALA A 20 -12.56 -2.53 14.13
CA ALA A 20 -11.72 -1.36 13.95
C ALA A 20 -10.62 -1.24 15.02
N LEU A 21 -10.94 -1.50 16.28
CA LEU A 21 -9.95 -1.60 17.36
C LEU A 21 -8.95 -2.74 17.10
N GLN A 22 -9.42 -3.89 16.60
CA GLN A 22 -8.54 -5.00 16.23
C GLN A 22 -7.56 -4.63 15.13
N TYR A 23 -7.97 -3.85 14.12
CA TYR A 23 -7.06 -3.40 13.06
C TYR A 23 -5.97 -2.45 13.57
N TRP A 24 -6.24 -1.62 14.57
CA TRP A 24 -5.21 -0.82 15.24
C TRP A 24 -4.28 -1.68 16.11
N ALA A 25 -4.82 -2.68 16.83
CA ALA A 25 -4.03 -3.59 17.66
C ALA A 25 -3.15 -4.54 16.84
N ASP A 26 -3.56 -4.86 15.62
CA ASP A 26 -2.77 -5.70 14.70
C ASP A 26 -1.45 -5.03 14.34
N ILE A 27 -1.44 -3.71 14.16
CA ILE A 27 -0.30 -2.99 13.59
C ILE A 27 0.66 -2.43 14.64
N ALA A 28 0.20 -2.26 15.88
CA ALA A 28 0.94 -1.59 16.95
C ALA A 28 0.73 -2.30 18.29
N ASN A 29 1.66 -2.17 19.25
CA ASN A 29 1.57 -2.87 20.54
C ASN A 29 0.50 -2.25 21.47
N ILE A 30 -0.77 -2.45 21.12
CA ILE A 30 -1.92 -1.96 21.84
C ILE A 30 -2.87 -3.12 22.09
N GLU A 31 -3.24 -3.35 23.35
CA GLU A 31 -4.28 -4.30 23.72
C GLU A 31 -5.59 -3.55 24.05
N PHE A 32 -6.70 -3.96 23.45
CA PHE A 32 -8.01 -3.41 23.74
C PHE A 32 -8.88 -4.38 24.55
N VAL A 33 -9.41 -3.92 25.68
CA VAL A 33 -10.22 -4.73 26.60
C VAL A 33 -11.60 -4.08 26.79
N GLU A 34 -12.65 -4.74 26.30
CA GLU A 34 -14.02 -4.24 26.47
C GLU A 34 -14.39 -4.25 27.97
N ASN A 35 -14.88 -3.11 28.48
CA ASN A 35 -15.20 -2.88 29.88
C ASN A 35 -14.06 -3.13 30.88
N GLY A 36 -12.80 -3.06 30.43
CA GLY A 36 -11.63 -3.17 31.30
C GLY A 36 -11.59 -2.09 32.39
N SER A 37 -11.30 -2.49 33.63
CA SER A 37 -11.26 -1.60 34.81
C SER A 37 -9.83 -1.18 35.21
N ASN A 38 -8.83 -2.01 34.91
CA ASN A 38 -7.41 -1.79 35.22
C ASN A 38 -6.61 -1.68 33.93
N THR A 39 -6.70 -0.53 33.25
CA THR A 39 -6.09 -0.31 31.94
C THR A 39 -5.37 1.03 31.89
N ASP A 40 -4.29 1.13 31.12
CA ASP A 40 -3.46 2.34 31.00
C ASP A 40 -4.25 3.58 30.54
N GLY A 41 -5.33 3.36 29.78
CA GLY A 41 -6.30 4.37 29.40
C GLY A 41 -7.64 3.75 29.00
N LYS A 42 -8.65 4.60 28.79
CA LYS A 42 -10.03 4.24 28.52
C LYS A 42 -10.61 5.03 27.35
N ILE A 43 -11.23 4.33 26.41
CA ILE A 43 -11.96 4.91 25.28
C ILE A 43 -13.47 4.74 25.50
N THR A 44 -14.23 5.84 25.44
CA THR A 44 -15.70 5.78 25.35
C THR A 44 -16.13 5.99 23.91
N ILE A 45 -16.68 4.94 23.29
CA ILE A 45 -17.12 4.96 21.89
C ILE A 45 -18.64 5.21 21.86
N ASN A 46 -19.02 6.41 21.43
CA ASN A 46 -20.38 6.90 21.43
C ASN A 46 -21.01 6.81 20.04
N GLY A 47 -22.17 6.16 19.93
CA GLY A 47 -23.03 6.26 18.75
C GLY A 47 -23.89 7.53 18.80
N THR A 48 -23.72 8.43 17.83
CA THR A 48 -24.46 9.70 17.75
C THR A 48 -25.35 9.74 16.50
N GLY A 49 -26.31 10.67 16.47
CA GLY A 49 -27.08 10.97 15.25
C GLY A 49 -26.22 11.66 14.19
N GLY A 50 -26.57 11.49 12.91
CA GLY A 50 -25.87 12.08 11.77
C GLY A 50 -24.79 11.17 11.18
N SER A 51 -24.02 11.71 10.25
CA SER A 51 -22.98 10.99 9.50
C SER A 51 -21.54 11.41 9.84
N GLY A 52 -21.35 12.47 10.63
CA GLY A 52 -20.03 12.95 11.04
C GLY A 52 -19.54 12.29 12.32
N GLY A 53 -18.28 12.55 12.68
CA GLY A 53 -17.68 12.10 13.92
C GLY A 53 -16.75 13.17 14.50
N TRP A 54 -16.34 12.94 15.74
CA TRP A 54 -15.27 13.67 16.38
C TRP A 54 -14.73 12.89 17.58
N ALA A 55 -13.46 13.07 17.88
CA ALA A 55 -12.79 12.40 18.98
C ALA A 55 -11.87 13.37 19.74
N SER A 56 -11.52 12.97 20.96
CA SER A 56 -10.52 13.67 21.77
C SER A 56 -9.16 12.98 21.63
N LEU A 57 -8.10 13.75 21.39
CA LEU A 57 -6.73 13.27 21.53
C LEU A 57 -6.41 12.96 23.01
N PRO A 58 -5.58 11.94 23.30
CA PRO A 58 -4.98 11.78 24.61
C PRO A 58 -4.05 12.98 24.91
N PHE A 59 -4.16 13.58 26.09
CA PHE A 59 -3.32 14.71 26.51
C PHE A 59 -2.85 14.58 27.96
N GLY A 60 -1.55 14.70 28.21
CA GLY A 60 -0.98 14.64 29.57
C GLY A 60 -1.36 13.36 30.32
N GLN A 61 -2.00 13.50 31.48
CA GLN A 61 -2.51 12.38 32.28
C GLN A 61 -3.95 11.94 31.89
N HIS A 62 -4.56 12.55 30.87
CA HIS A 62 -5.93 12.24 30.45
C HIS A 62 -5.96 10.97 29.60
N ALA A 63 -5.89 9.84 30.29
CA ALA A 63 -6.04 8.54 29.68
C ALA A 63 -7.50 8.21 29.30
N LYS A 64 -8.46 9.11 29.59
CA LYS A 64 -9.88 8.95 29.26
C LYS A 64 -10.22 9.80 28.05
N VAL A 65 -10.43 9.15 26.92
CA VAL A 65 -10.75 9.75 25.63
C VAL A 65 -12.08 9.23 25.11
N GLN A 66 -12.67 9.94 24.16
CA GLN A 66 -13.93 9.56 23.55
C GLN A 66 -13.87 9.66 22.03
N ALA A 67 -14.59 8.76 21.37
CA ALA A 67 -14.85 8.79 19.93
C ALA A 67 -16.36 8.84 19.73
N ASN A 68 -16.85 9.86 19.03
CA ASN A 68 -18.27 10.04 18.70
C ASN A 68 -18.48 9.74 17.23
N ILE A 69 -19.32 8.75 16.93
CA ILE A 69 -19.48 8.19 15.59
C ILE A 69 -20.93 8.35 15.13
N GLY A 70 -21.11 9.06 14.03
CA GLY A 70 -22.41 9.17 13.36
C GLY A 70 -22.95 7.82 12.89
N THR A 71 -24.17 7.49 13.31
CA THR A 71 -24.82 6.20 13.04
C THR A 71 -25.74 6.19 11.81
N SER A 72 -25.88 7.31 11.09
CA SER A 72 -26.75 7.42 9.90
C SER A 72 -26.26 6.60 8.69
N GLY A 73 -25.07 6.01 8.75
CA GLY A 73 -24.49 5.17 7.68
C GLY A 73 -25.13 3.79 7.49
N GLY A 74 -26.29 3.53 8.11
CA GLY A 74 -27.04 2.29 7.98
C GLY A 74 -26.88 1.35 9.17
N GLN A 75 -27.82 0.41 9.29
CA GLN A 75 -27.88 -0.52 10.42
C GLN A 75 -26.84 -1.65 10.32
N ASN A 76 -26.41 -2.01 9.10
CA ASN A 76 -25.42 -3.08 8.86
C ASN A 76 -24.27 -2.55 7.98
N PRO A 77 -23.34 -1.77 8.55
CA PRO A 77 -22.24 -1.19 7.77
C PRO A 77 -21.34 -2.28 7.17
N THR A 78 -20.98 -2.11 5.90
CA THR A 78 -20.13 -3.06 5.15
C THR A 78 -18.70 -2.54 5.01
N MET A 79 -17.77 -3.42 4.59
CA MET A 79 -16.42 -3.02 4.27
C MET A 79 -16.38 -1.91 3.21
N GLY A 80 -15.54 -0.92 3.47
CA GLY A 80 -15.40 0.28 2.65
C GLY A 80 -16.57 1.28 2.70
N SER A 81 -17.50 1.10 3.65
CA SER A 81 -18.53 2.10 3.92
C SER A 81 -17.94 3.32 4.63
N HIS A 82 -18.60 4.48 4.46
CA HIS A 82 -18.24 5.72 5.17
C HIS A 82 -18.21 5.52 6.69
N PHE A 83 -19.18 4.76 7.24
CA PHE A 83 -19.24 4.50 8.68
C PHE A 83 -17.97 3.85 9.21
N LEU A 84 -17.45 2.83 8.50
CA LEU A 84 -16.24 2.14 8.95
C LEU A 84 -14.98 3.00 8.77
N GLY A 85 -14.89 3.77 7.68
CA GLY A 85 -13.81 4.74 7.50
C GLY A 85 -13.79 5.80 8.61
N LEU A 86 -14.96 6.33 8.97
CA LEU A 86 -15.10 7.28 10.09
C LEU A 86 -14.70 6.63 11.42
N LEU A 87 -15.13 5.39 11.66
CA LEU A 87 -14.83 4.67 12.89
C LEU A 87 -13.32 4.46 13.08
N ILE A 88 -12.61 4.04 12.03
CA ILE A 88 -11.14 3.89 12.06
C ILE A 88 -10.47 5.24 12.33
N HIS A 89 -10.93 6.30 11.66
CA HIS A 89 -10.43 7.66 11.81
C HIS A 89 -10.56 8.20 13.24
N GLU A 90 -11.77 8.16 13.80
CA GLU A 90 -12.00 8.69 15.15
C GLU A 90 -11.27 7.88 16.22
N LEU A 91 -11.11 6.56 16.00
CA LEU A 91 -10.25 5.74 16.87
C LEU A 91 -8.78 6.14 16.75
N GLY A 92 -8.27 6.49 15.56
CA GLY A 92 -6.92 7.04 15.38
C GLY A 92 -6.66 8.28 16.25
N HIS A 93 -7.61 9.21 16.30
CA HIS A 93 -7.53 10.36 17.23
C HIS A 93 -7.44 9.92 18.69
N THR A 94 -8.23 8.93 19.12
CA THR A 94 -8.12 8.42 20.50
C THR A 94 -6.78 7.76 20.82
N LEU A 95 -6.01 7.40 19.79
CA LEU A 95 -4.66 6.87 19.86
C LEU A 95 -3.58 7.94 19.62
N GLY A 96 -3.96 9.22 19.56
CA GLY A 96 -3.00 10.33 19.44
C GLY A 96 -2.60 10.70 18.02
N LEU A 97 -3.25 10.12 16.99
CA LEU A 97 -3.00 10.53 15.61
C LEU A 97 -3.83 11.75 15.29
N SER A 98 -3.19 12.82 14.82
CA SER A 98 -3.89 14.01 14.30
C SER A 98 -4.18 13.86 12.82
N HIS A 99 -4.93 14.80 12.25
CA HIS A 99 -4.95 14.95 10.79
C HIS A 99 -3.53 15.23 10.27
N PRO A 100 -3.19 14.79 9.04
CA PRO A 100 -1.90 15.08 8.42
C PRO A 100 -1.56 16.56 8.20
N GLY A 101 -2.53 17.47 8.34
CA GLY A 101 -2.29 18.91 8.33
C GLY A 101 -3.24 19.69 9.22
N GLU A 102 -2.97 20.99 9.39
CA GLU A 102 -3.74 21.91 10.22
C GLU A 102 -5.11 22.29 9.63
N TYR A 103 -6.05 21.34 9.62
CA TYR A 103 -7.45 21.54 9.24
C TYR A 103 -8.41 20.80 10.16
N ASN A 104 -9.62 21.35 10.33
CA ASN A 104 -10.65 20.71 11.16
C ASN A 104 -12.05 21.16 10.77
N GLY A 105 -12.95 20.22 10.47
CA GLY A 105 -14.33 20.53 10.12
C GLY A 105 -14.51 21.10 8.71
N GLN A 106 -15.30 22.16 8.57
CA GLN A 106 -15.71 22.70 7.25
C GLN A 106 -14.84 23.87 6.80
N GLY A 107 -14.82 24.15 5.49
CA GLY A 107 -14.19 25.34 4.90
C GLY A 107 -12.77 25.14 4.36
N PHE A 108 -12.22 23.93 4.46
CA PHE A 108 -10.90 23.57 3.96
C PHE A 108 -10.97 22.91 2.58
N ASN A 109 -9.91 23.08 1.78
CA ASN A 109 -9.70 22.36 0.52
C ASN A 109 -8.26 21.85 0.44
N TYR A 110 -8.08 20.78 -0.34
CA TYR A 110 -6.79 20.11 -0.49
C TYR A 110 -5.69 21.09 -0.93
N GLU A 111 -5.94 21.91 -1.97
CA GLU A 111 -4.93 22.77 -2.59
C GLU A 111 -4.32 23.81 -1.64
N ARG A 112 -5.03 24.16 -0.56
CA ARG A 112 -4.60 25.18 0.40
C ARG A 112 -4.28 24.64 1.79
N SER A 113 -4.79 23.47 2.14
CA SER A 113 -4.83 22.99 3.53
C SER A 113 -4.06 21.70 3.74
N ALA A 114 -3.82 20.92 2.67
CA ALA A 114 -2.91 19.79 2.75
C ALA A 114 -1.48 20.31 2.89
N GLU A 115 -0.75 19.83 3.90
CA GLU A 115 0.64 20.24 4.15
C GLU A 115 1.63 19.58 3.19
N TYR A 116 1.28 18.39 2.69
CA TYR A 116 2.09 17.62 1.76
C TYR A 116 1.21 16.85 0.78
N ALA A 117 1.75 16.53 -0.39
CA ALA A 117 0.97 15.98 -1.50
C ALA A 117 0.30 14.62 -1.17
N GLN A 118 0.92 13.83 -0.29
CA GLN A 118 0.45 12.52 0.12
C GLN A 118 -0.62 12.57 1.22
N ASP A 119 -1.02 13.76 1.70
CA ASP A 119 -2.18 13.92 2.58
C ASP A 119 -3.46 13.58 1.81
N THR A 120 -3.76 12.29 1.71
CA THR A 120 -4.97 11.75 1.11
C THR A 120 -5.34 10.43 1.78
N LYS A 121 -6.59 10.00 1.58
CA LYS A 121 -7.07 8.68 2.01
C LYS A 121 -6.36 7.49 1.36
N ALA A 122 -5.51 7.70 0.35
CA ALA A 122 -4.62 6.65 -0.14
C ALA A 122 -3.53 6.26 0.87
N ARG A 123 -3.17 7.20 1.74
CA ARG A 123 -1.99 7.11 2.62
C ARG A 123 -2.37 7.07 4.09
N SER A 124 -3.39 7.83 4.46
CA SER A 124 -3.86 7.92 5.84
C SER A 124 -5.38 8.04 5.91
N VAL A 125 -6.01 7.22 6.74
CA VAL A 125 -7.43 7.37 7.12
C VAL A 125 -7.69 8.66 7.90
N MET A 126 -6.64 9.27 8.46
CA MET A 126 -6.70 10.57 9.14
C MET A 126 -6.84 11.75 8.17
N SER A 127 -6.63 11.52 6.87
CA SER A 127 -6.82 12.55 5.85
C SER A 127 -8.30 12.84 5.55
N TYR A 128 -8.62 14.12 5.30
CA TYR A 128 -9.94 14.50 4.77
C TYR A 128 -10.06 14.26 3.26
N TRP A 129 -8.93 14.24 2.56
CA TRP A 129 -8.90 14.37 1.11
C TRP A 129 -9.05 13.02 0.42
N ALA A 130 -9.88 12.98 -0.63
CA ALA A 130 -10.05 11.78 -1.43
C ALA A 130 -8.70 11.32 -2.01
N GLU A 131 -8.54 10.02 -2.15
CA GLU A 131 -7.36 9.37 -2.72
C GLU A 131 -7.01 9.93 -4.11
N THR A 132 -8.02 10.37 -4.87
CA THR A 132 -7.84 10.88 -6.23
C THR A 132 -7.07 12.20 -6.33
N HIS A 133 -6.83 12.90 -5.21
CA HIS A 133 -5.91 14.05 -5.20
C HIS A 133 -4.45 13.60 -5.40
N GLN A 134 -4.13 12.34 -5.07
CA GLN A 134 -2.84 11.74 -5.35
C GLN A 134 -2.91 10.96 -6.67
N PRO A 135 -2.15 11.34 -7.71
CA PRO A 135 -2.10 10.61 -8.96
C PRO A 135 -1.81 9.12 -8.74
N GLY A 136 -2.47 8.26 -9.52
CA GLY A 136 -2.31 6.81 -9.42
C GLY A 136 -3.26 6.12 -8.45
N HIS A 137 -4.14 6.84 -7.76
CA HIS A 137 -5.05 6.24 -6.77
C HIS A 137 -6.52 6.44 -7.15
N LYS A 138 -7.33 5.39 -7.02
CA LYS A 138 -8.78 5.43 -7.29
C LYS A 138 -9.47 4.26 -6.59
N PHE A 139 -10.28 4.57 -5.58
CA PHE A 139 -10.96 3.60 -4.71
C PHE A 139 -12.44 3.41 -5.06
N ALA A 140 -12.87 3.95 -6.21
CA ALA A 140 -14.23 3.86 -6.71
C ALA A 140 -15.29 4.34 -5.67
N GLY A 141 -14.96 5.40 -4.92
CA GLY A 141 -15.84 6.00 -3.92
C GLY A 141 -15.97 5.22 -2.61
N ARG A 142 -15.16 4.17 -2.42
CA ARG A 142 -15.11 3.42 -1.14
C ARG A 142 -14.09 4.06 -0.21
N SER A 143 -14.36 3.97 1.09
CA SER A 143 -13.42 4.39 2.13
C SER A 143 -12.46 3.26 2.48
N PRO A 144 -11.22 3.54 2.92
CA PRO A 144 -10.42 2.54 3.60
C PRO A 144 -11.12 2.05 4.87
N ALA A 145 -10.98 0.76 5.17
CA ALA A 145 -11.65 0.10 6.29
C ALA A 145 -10.69 -0.33 7.42
N ALA A 146 -9.40 -0.01 7.28
CA ALA A 146 -8.32 -0.30 8.20
C ALA A 146 -7.25 0.83 8.09
N PRO A 147 -6.31 0.94 9.04
CA PRO A 147 -5.18 1.87 8.93
C PRO A 147 -4.44 1.72 7.59
N MET A 148 -4.13 2.85 6.96
CA MET A 148 -3.33 2.93 5.73
C MET A 148 -1.86 3.14 6.05
N MET A 149 -0.98 3.11 5.04
CA MET A 149 0.48 3.06 5.22
C MET A 149 1.06 4.09 6.20
N ASP A 150 0.62 5.35 6.13
CA ASP A 150 1.13 6.41 7.02
C ASP A 150 0.54 6.27 8.44
N ASP A 151 -0.68 5.76 8.56
CA ASP A 151 -1.30 5.45 9.85
C ASP A 151 -0.54 4.33 10.57
N VAL A 152 -0.11 3.31 9.81
CA VAL A 152 0.71 2.20 10.32
C VAL A 152 2.01 2.75 10.89
N ALA A 153 2.76 3.52 10.09
CA ALA A 153 4.02 4.11 10.54
C ALA A 153 3.83 5.05 11.74
N ALA A 154 2.77 5.86 11.77
CA ALA A 154 2.48 6.77 12.87
C ALA A 154 2.13 6.05 14.18
N ALA A 155 1.23 5.05 14.13
CA ALA A 155 0.89 4.28 15.32
C ALA A 155 2.07 3.47 15.85
N GLN A 156 2.87 2.88 14.96
CA GLN A 156 4.09 2.15 15.34
C GLN A 156 5.15 3.08 15.94
N ARG A 157 5.23 4.33 15.50
CA ARG A 157 6.10 5.33 16.12
C ARG A 157 5.70 5.62 17.56
N LEU A 158 4.40 5.62 17.88
CA LEU A 158 3.89 5.92 19.21
C LEU A 158 3.94 4.71 20.16
N TYR A 159 3.63 3.52 19.65
CA TYR A 159 3.38 2.34 20.47
C TYR A 159 4.30 1.15 20.16
N GLY A 160 5.19 1.27 19.18
CA GLY A 160 6.00 0.17 18.68
C GLY A 160 5.22 -0.76 17.75
N ALA A 161 5.94 -1.42 16.85
CA ALA A 161 5.39 -2.38 15.90
C ALA A 161 5.01 -3.70 16.59
N ASN A 162 3.83 -4.24 16.24
CA ASN A 162 3.37 -5.52 16.75
C ASN A 162 3.81 -6.67 15.82
N THR A 163 5.01 -7.17 16.05
CA THR A 163 5.62 -8.27 15.27
C THR A 163 5.06 -9.66 15.59
N LYS A 164 4.13 -9.77 16.55
CA LYS A 164 3.44 -11.04 16.84
C LYS A 164 2.25 -11.26 15.91
N THR A 165 1.78 -10.21 15.24
CA THR A 165 0.66 -10.28 14.33
C THR A 165 1.08 -11.05 13.08
N ARG A 166 0.37 -12.16 12.81
CA ARG A 166 0.51 -12.95 11.57
C ARG A 166 1.95 -13.41 11.28
N ASN A 167 2.75 -13.66 12.32
CA ASN A 167 4.17 -14.01 12.21
C ASN A 167 4.48 -15.46 11.71
N THR A 168 3.61 -15.98 10.85
CA THR A 168 3.68 -17.26 10.16
C THR A 168 3.10 -17.09 8.76
N ASP A 169 3.33 -18.03 7.85
CA ASP A 169 2.83 -18.01 6.48
C ASP A 169 1.37 -17.54 6.34
N THR A 170 1.20 -16.36 5.76
CA THR A 170 -0.08 -15.70 5.61
C THR A 170 -0.43 -15.43 4.15
N THR A 171 -1.61 -15.86 3.73
CA THR A 171 -2.22 -15.48 2.47
C THR A 171 -3.18 -14.31 2.68
N TYR A 172 -2.99 -13.24 1.91
CA TYR A 172 -3.85 -12.07 1.81
C TYR A 172 -4.58 -12.09 0.45
N GLY A 173 -5.85 -11.67 0.43
CA GLY A 173 -6.66 -11.67 -0.78
C GLY A 173 -7.61 -12.87 -0.87
N PHE A 174 -7.65 -13.55 -2.01
CA PHE A 174 -8.37 -14.81 -2.15
C PHE A 174 -7.70 -15.89 -1.30
N ASN A 175 -8.45 -16.90 -0.88
CA ASN A 175 -7.94 -17.99 -0.04
C ASN A 175 -7.27 -17.52 1.27
N SER A 176 -7.61 -16.32 1.74
CA SER A 176 -6.91 -15.70 2.86
C SER A 176 -7.08 -16.46 4.17
N ASN A 177 -5.97 -16.66 4.88
CA ASN A 177 -5.90 -17.15 6.26
C ASN A 177 -5.55 -16.02 7.26
N ALA A 178 -5.45 -14.76 6.81
CA ALA A 178 -5.04 -13.60 7.62
C ALA A 178 -6.00 -13.27 8.79
N GLY A 179 -7.17 -13.93 8.84
CA GLY A 179 -8.11 -13.82 9.96
C GLY A 179 -8.78 -12.45 10.08
N ARG A 180 -8.77 -11.63 9.02
CA ARG A 180 -9.42 -10.30 8.98
C ARG A 180 -10.26 -10.15 7.72
N GLU A 181 -11.48 -9.64 7.86
CA GLU A 181 -12.39 -9.43 6.72
C GLU A 181 -11.83 -8.41 5.71
N VAL A 182 -11.04 -7.42 6.13
CA VAL A 182 -10.41 -6.45 5.22
C VAL A 182 -9.38 -7.08 4.26
N TYR A 183 -8.78 -8.21 4.65
CA TYR A 183 -7.80 -8.95 3.85
C TYR A 183 -8.40 -10.13 3.07
N SER A 184 -9.69 -10.42 3.23
CA SER A 184 -10.33 -11.60 2.63
C SER A 184 -11.19 -11.24 1.42
N LEU A 185 -10.82 -11.76 0.25
CA LEU A 185 -11.58 -11.66 -0.98
C LEU A 185 -12.34 -12.96 -1.24
N LYS A 186 -13.59 -12.82 -1.68
CA LYS A 186 -14.54 -13.92 -1.88
C LYS A 186 -14.99 -14.02 -3.32
N GLN A 187 -14.98 -12.93 -4.07
CA GLN A 187 -15.46 -12.87 -5.45
C GLN A 187 -14.77 -11.78 -6.26
N GLY A 188 -14.70 -11.93 -7.58
CA GLY A 188 -14.02 -10.98 -8.49
C GLY A 188 -14.64 -9.58 -8.58
N SER A 189 -15.76 -9.32 -7.89
CA SER A 189 -16.36 -7.99 -7.76
C SER A 189 -15.94 -7.26 -6.48
N ASP A 190 -15.21 -7.93 -5.58
CA ASP A 190 -14.69 -7.32 -4.36
C ASP A 190 -13.70 -6.19 -4.67
N LYS A 191 -13.57 -5.26 -3.72
CA LYS A 191 -12.83 -4.01 -3.88
C LYS A 191 -11.86 -3.85 -2.71
N PRO A 192 -10.70 -4.53 -2.75
CA PRO A 192 -9.73 -4.48 -1.66
C PRO A 192 -9.18 -3.07 -1.49
N ILE A 193 -9.16 -2.57 -0.25
CA ILE A 193 -8.45 -1.34 0.11
C ILE A 193 -7.80 -1.60 1.45
N PHE A 194 -6.50 -1.88 1.45
CA PHE A 194 -5.77 -2.22 2.66
C PHE A 194 -4.26 -1.98 2.54
N THR A 195 -3.62 -1.88 3.71
CA THR A 195 -2.17 -1.98 3.86
C THR A 195 -1.85 -3.29 4.58
N VAL A 196 -0.91 -4.06 4.06
CA VAL A 196 -0.41 -5.27 4.71
C VAL A 196 0.52 -4.87 5.85
N TRP A 197 0.20 -5.37 7.04
CA TRP A 197 1.13 -5.46 8.16
C TRP A 197 1.29 -6.94 8.49
N ASP A 198 2.52 -7.42 8.47
CA ASP A 198 2.86 -8.80 8.78
C ASP A 198 4.12 -8.84 9.66
N GLY A 199 4.13 -9.75 10.63
CA GLY A 199 5.23 -9.96 11.59
C GLY A 199 6.30 -10.93 11.09
N GLY A 200 6.07 -11.62 9.98
CA GLY A 200 7.00 -12.54 9.33
C GLY A 200 6.33 -13.85 8.90
N GLY A 201 7.07 -14.70 8.19
CA GLY A 201 6.51 -15.90 7.58
C GLY A 201 6.94 -15.98 6.13
N ASN A 202 6.33 -16.88 5.36
CA ASN A 202 6.38 -16.88 3.91
C ASN A 202 4.98 -16.54 3.37
N ASP A 203 4.78 -15.28 3.02
CA ASP A 203 3.48 -14.67 2.82
C ASP A 203 3.12 -14.57 1.34
N THR A 204 1.82 -14.51 1.04
CA THR A 204 1.30 -14.49 -0.33
C THR A 204 0.24 -13.42 -0.52
N LEU A 205 0.40 -12.58 -1.53
CA LEU A 205 -0.72 -11.82 -2.11
C LEU A 205 -1.41 -12.67 -3.18
N ASP A 206 -2.59 -13.21 -2.87
CA ASP A 206 -3.40 -14.00 -3.79
C ASP A 206 -4.53 -13.15 -4.39
N PHE A 207 -4.37 -12.77 -5.65
CA PHE A 207 -5.35 -12.01 -6.42
C PHE A 207 -5.92 -12.82 -7.59
N SER A 208 -5.87 -14.15 -7.49
CA SER A 208 -6.24 -15.11 -8.54
C SER A 208 -7.69 -15.06 -9.03
N GLY A 209 -8.61 -14.59 -8.20
CA GLY A 209 -10.02 -14.50 -8.54
C GLY A 209 -10.41 -13.26 -9.38
N PHE A 210 -9.46 -12.40 -9.74
CA PHE A 210 -9.72 -11.23 -10.59
C PHE A 210 -9.48 -11.50 -12.07
N THR A 211 -10.12 -10.69 -12.92
CA THR A 211 -10.02 -10.78 -14.39
C THR A 211 -9.56 -9.49 -15.04
N GLN A 212 -9.49 -8.41 -14.26
CA GLN A 212 -8.92 -7.14 -14.69
C GLN A 212 -7.40 -7.25 -14.70
N ASN A 213 -6.72 -6.50 -15.57
CA ASN A 213 -5.28 -6.36 -15.49
C ASN A 213 -4.88 -5.72 -14.15
N GLN A 214 -3.84 -6.27 -13.53
CA GLN A 214 -3.35 -5.88 -12.23
C GLN A 214 -1.90 -5.42 -12.32
N THR A 215 -1.50 -4.59 -11.35
CA THR A 215 -0.08 -4.31 -11.10
C THR A 215 0.19 -4.64 -9.64
N ILE A 216 0.95 -5.70 -9.39
CA ILE A 216 1.21 -6.25 -8.06
C ILE A 216 2.69 -6.03 -7.76
N ASN A 217 2.97 -5.36 -6.65
CA ASN A 217 4.35 -5.03 -6.25
C ASN A 217 4.59 -5.48 -4.80
N LEU A 218 5.55 -6.39 -4.62
CA LEU A 218 5.91 -6.99 -3.34
C LEU A 218 6.91 -6.17 -2.52
N LYS A 219 7.36 -5.02 -3.03
CA LYS A 219 8.27 -4.14 -2.28
C LYS A 219 7.53 -3.45 -1.13
N ALA A 220 8.18 -3.40 0.03
CA ALA A 220 7.72 -2.58 1.14
C ALA A 220 7.51 -1.12 0.67
N GLU A 221 6.48 -0.47 1.23
CA GLU A 221 6.09 0.91 0.92
C GLU A 221 5.60 1.14 -0.52
N ALA A 222 5.46 0.09 -1.33
CA ALA A 222 4.87 0.17 -2.67
C ALA A 222 3.34 0.02 -2.65
N PHE A 223 2.71 0.48 -3.73
CA PHE A 223 1.29 0.32 -4.01
C PHE A 223 1.08 -0.63 -5.19
N SER A 224 -0.08 -1.29 -5.17
CA SER A 224 -0.58 -2.18 -6.19
C SER A 224 -1.96 -1.73 -6.70
N ASP A 225 -2.20 -1.94 -7.99
CA ASP A 225 -3.48 -1.76 -8.67
C ASP A 225 -4.17 -3.14 -8.74
N VAL A 226 -5.20 -3.36 -7.92
CA VAL A 226 -5.79 -4.69 -7.69
C VAL A 226 -7.30 -4.66 -7.88
N GLY A 227 -7.87 -5.66 -8.57
CA GLY A 227 -9.33 -5.82 -8.70
C GLY A 227 -10.04 -4.67 -9.44
N GLY A 228 -9.35 -4.02 -10.38
CA GLY A 228 -9.84 -2.88 -11.16
C GLY A 228 -9.89 -1.55 -10.40
N LEU A 229 -9.26 -1.48 -9.23
CA LEU A 229 -8.95 -0.23 -8.54
C LEU A 229 -7.51 0.21 -8.85
N ARG A 230 -7.10 1.37 -8.32
CA ARG A 230 -5.72 1.86 -8.44
C ARG A 230 -5.16 2.31 -7.11
N GLY A 231 -3.90 1.96 -6.84
CA GLY A 231 -3.15 2.30 -5.63
C GLY A 231 -3.83 1.85 -4.34
N ASN A 232 -4.60 0.76 -4.39
CA ASN A 232 -5.56 0.38 -3.35
C ASN A 232 -5.03 -0.67 -2.37
N VAL A 233 -4.04 -1.45 -2.78
CA VAL A 233 -3.32 -2.38 -1.91
C VAL A 233 -1.91 -1.87 -1.72
N SER A 234 -1.39 -1.91 -0.50
CA SER A 234 -0.02 -1.53 -0.23
C SER A 234 0.62 -2.41 0.85
N ILE A 235 1.95 -2.35 0.96
CA ILE A 235 2.71 -3.10 1.96
C ILE A 235 3.36 -2.07 2.91
N ALA A 236 3.17 -2.24 4.22
CA ALA A 236 3.74 -1.32 5.20
C ALA A 236 5.27 -1.37 5.20
N LYS A 237 5.89 -0.30 5.72
CA LYS A 237 7.34 -0.24 5.91
C LYS A 237 7.83 -1.39 6.79
N GLY A 238 8.92 -2.02 6.37
CA GLY A 238 9.57 -3.11 7.13
C GLY A 238 8.88 -4.46 7.02
N VAL A 239 7.84 -4.58 6.20
CA VAL A 239 7.17 -5.86 5.88
C VAL A 239 7.79 -6.44 4.61
N ILE A 240 8.05 -7.74 4.63
CA ILE A 240 8.42 -8.51 3.44
C ILE A 240 7.23 -9.41 3.12
N VAL A 241 6.85 -9.47 1.85
CA VAL A 241 5.88 -10.45 1.34
C VAL A 241 6.57 -11.19 0.20
N GLU A 242 6.64 -12.51 0.29
CA GLU A 242 7.50 -13.32 -0.58
C GLU A 242 6.81 -13.65 -1.90
N ASN A 243 5.48 -13.81 -1.90
CA ASN A 243 4.80 -14.46 -3.03
C ASN A 243 3.64 -13.62 -3.56
N ALA A 244 3.39 -13.74 -4.87
CA ALA A 244 2.24 -13.11 -5.54
C ALA A 244 1.60 -14.07 -6.55
N ILE A 245 0.27 -14.04 -6.59
CA ILE A 245 -0.54 -14.76 -7.57
C ILE A 245 -1.44 -13.72 -8.27
N GLY A 246 -1.21 -13.51 -9.56
CA GLY A 246 -2.06 -12.72 -10.44
C GLY A 246 -3.34 -13.45 -10.83
N GLY A 247 -4.16 -12.80 -11.64
CA GLY A 247 -5.51 -13.21 -12.02
C GLY A 247 -5.59 -13.80 -13.42
N ALA A 248 -6.69 -13.48 -14.11
CA ALA A 248 -6.91 -13.86 -15.51
C ALA A 248 -6.73 -12.69 -16.51
N GLY A 249 -6.26 -11.54 -16.02
CA GLY A 249 -5.92 -10.37 -16.84
C GLY A 249 -4.47 -10.42 -17.30
N ASN A 250 -4.05 -9.44 -18.10
CA ASN A 250 -2.62 -9.30 -18.43
C ASN A 250 -1.95 -8.50 -17.31
N ASP A 251 -1.38 -9.21 -16.36
CA ASP A 251 -0.90 -8.66 -15.11
C ASP A 251 0.58 -8.28 -15.18
N THR A 252 1.00 -7.37 -14.31
CA THR A 252 2.40 -7.07 -14.07
C THR A 252 2.72 -7.34 -12.62
N LEU A 253 3.59 -8.33 -12.37
CA LEU A 253 4.05 -8.71 -11.05
C LEU A 253 5.50 -8.28 -10.89
N THR A 254 5.82 -7.70 -9.74
CA THR A 254 7.16 -7.28 -9.36
C THR A 254 7.46 -7.82 -7.98
N GLY A 255 8.49 -8.67 -7.89
CA GLY A 255 9.06 -9.13 -6.64
C GLY A 255 9.81 -8.03 -5.89
N ASN A 256 10.56 -8.43 -4.87
CA ASN A 256 11.35 -7.55 -4.01
C ASN A 256 12.83 -7.97 -4.04
N GLU A 257 13.53 -7.77 -2.92
CA GLU A 257 14.96 -8.11 -2.81
C GLU A 257 15.18 -9.53 -2.24
N GLY A 258 14.10 -10.21 -1.87
CA GLY A 258 14.11 -11.58 -1.36
C GLY A 258 13.73 -12.59 -2.44
N ASN A 259 13.79 -13.88 -2.11
CA ASN A 259 13.43 -14.95 -3.04
C ASN A 259 11.91 -15.00 -3.22
N ASN A 260 11.41 -14.66 -4.40
CA ASN A 260 9.97 -14.59 -4.64
C ASN A 260 9.43 -15.81 -5.39
N ARG A 261 8.18 -16.19 -5.11
CA ARG A 261 7.36 -17.01 -6.02
C ARG A 261 6.29 -16.18 -6.69
N LEU A 262 6.36 -16.11 -8.02
CA LEU A 262 5.45 -15.33 -8.83
C LEU A 262 4.68 -16.25 -9.77
N THR A 263 3.35 -16.22 -9.64
CA THR A 263 2.42 -16.90 -10.54
C THR A 263 1.63 -15.83 -11.28
N GLY A 264 1.81 -15.68 -12.59
CA GLY A 264 1.06 -14.70 -13.40
C GLY A 264 -0.44 -14.99 -13.41
N GLY A 265 -0.78 -16.27 -13.59
CA GLY A 265 -2.16 -16.71 -13.77
C GLY A 265 -2.44 -16.91 -15.25
N LYS A 266 -3.63 -16.57 -15.73
CA LYS A 266 -3.91 -16.56 -17.17
C LYS A 266 -3.69 -15.16 -17.70
N GLY A 267 -3.20 -15.05 -18.93
CA GLY A 267 -3.02 -13.76 -19.57
C GLY A 267 -1.73 -13.77 -20.35
N ALA A 268 -1.30 -12.60 -20.83
CA ALA A 268 0.09 -12.37 -21.19
C ALA A 268 0.70 -11.50 -20.10
N ASP A 269 1.32 -12.14 -19.12
CA ASP A 269 1.80 -11.46 -17.91
C ASP A 269 3.24 -10.96 -18.07
N LYS A 270 3.59 -9.94 -17.30
CA LYS A 270 4.96 -9.44 -17.16
C LYS A 270 5.46 -9.69 -15.76
N LEU A 271 6.46 -10.55 -15.64
CA LEU A 271 6.99 -10.98 -14.35
C LEU A 271 8.39 -10.39 -14.18
N HIS A 272 8.60 -9.67 -13.08
CA HIS A 272 9.91 -9.20 -12.65
C HIS A 272 10.22 -9.88 -11.32
N GLY A 273 11.24 -10.73 -11.28
CA GLY A 273 11.70 -11.37 -10.05
C GLY A 273 12.25 -10.34 -9.07
N GLY A 274 13.06 -9.40 -9.57
CA GLY A 274 13.80 -8.48 -8.72
C GLY A 274 15.19 -9.03 -8.41
N ALA A 275 15.60 -8.91 -7.15
CA ALA A 275 16.84 -9.53 -6.69
C ALA A 275 16.49 -10.74 -5.83
N GLY A 276 17.40 -11.72 -5.77
CA GLY A 276 17.15 -12.98 -5.07
C GLY A 276 17.13 -14.14 -6.04
N ALA A 277 16.84 -15.34 -5.53
CA ALA A 277 16.64 -16.54 -6.33
C ALA A 277 15.14 -16.77 -6.53
N ASP A 278 14.62 -16.25 -7.65
CA ASP A 278 13.18 -16.20 -7.88
C ASP A 278 12.67 -17.45 -8.57
N THR A 279 11.40 -17.75 -8.37
CA THR A 279 10.72 -18.85 -9.07
C THR A 279 9.44 -18.35 -9.72
N PHE A 280 9.39 -18.48 -11.05
CA PHE A 280 8.23 -18.19 -11.88
C PHE A 280 7.43 -19.49 -12.04
N VAL A 281 6.24 -19.53 -11.45
CA VAL A 281 5.45 -20.76 -11.30
C VAL A 281 4.30 -20.80 -12.28
N TYR A 282 4.16 -21.94 -12.97
CA TYR A 282 3.06 -22.22 -13.87
C TYR A 282 2.31 -23.45 -13.38
N HIS A 283 1.01 -23.29 -13.12
CA HIS A 283 0.18 -24.38 -12.61
C HIS A 283 -0.61 -25.08 -13.71
N ARG A 284 -0.92 -24.37 -14.80
CA ARG A 284 -1.73 -24.88 -15.90
C ARG A 284 -1.12 -24.55 -17.26
N VAL A 285 -1.38 -25.40 -18.25
CA VAL A 285 -0.98 -25.18 -19.66
C VAL A 285 -1.50 -23.83 -20.16
N GLY A 286 -2.73 -23.49 -19.77
CA GLY A 286 -3.40 -22.25 -20.17
C GLY A 286 -2.96 -20.99 -19.42
N ASP A 287 -2.00 -21.09 -18.49
CA ASP A 287 -1.45 -19.93 -17.80
C ASP A 287 -0.63 -19.07 -18.79
N SER A 288 0.15 -19.69 -19.70
CA SER A 288 0.97 -18.97 -20.69
C SER A 288 0.97 -19.64 -22.07
N THR A 289 0.01 -19.25 -22.90
CA THR A 289 -0.19 -19.84 -24.24
C THR A 289 0.76 -19.25 -25.30
N PRO A 290 1.06 -19.94 -26.41
CA PRO A 290 1.87 -19.35 -27.49
C PRO A 290 1.30 -18.08 -28.12
N GLN A 291 -0.01 -17.86 -28.05
CA GLN A 291 -0.66 -16.65 -28.56
C GLN A 291 -0.54 -15.46 -27.60
N ASN A 292 -0.47 -15.76 -26.30
CA ASN A 292 -0.36 -14.80 -25.22
C ASN A 292 0.69 -15.32 -24.22
N PRO A 293 1.99 -15.32 -24.60
CA PRO A 293 3.01 -15.83 -23.71
C PRO A 293 3.33 -14.78 -22.64
N ASP A 294 3.54 -15.25 -21.43
CA ASP A 294 4.19 -14.50 -20.38
C ASP A 294 5.60 -14.10 -20.77
N VAL A 295 6.04 -12.98 -20.21
CA VAL A 295 7.39 -12.46 -20.39
C VAL A 295 8.02 -12.21 -19.04
N ILE A 296 9.04 -13.01 -18.73
CA ILE A 296 9.94 -12.76 -17.61
C ILE A 296 10.94 -11.67 -18.02
N GLN A 297 10.96 -10.57 -17.28
CA GLN A 297 11.61 -9.32 -17.71
C GLN A 297 13.10 -9.26 -17.30
N ASP A 298 13.48 -9.94 -16.23
CA ASP A 298 14.77 -9.81 -15.56
C ASP A 298 15.41 -11.16 -15.19
N PHE A 299 14.98 -12.25 -15.83
CA PHE A 299 15.46 -13.61 -15.53
C PHE A 299 16.98 -13.74 -15.50
N GLN A 300 17.51 -14.37 -14.45
CA GLN A 300 18.92 -14.65 -14.27
C GLN A 300 19.18 -16.18 -14.28
N SER A 301 19.59 -16.69 -15.43
CA SER A 301 19.97 -18.12 -15.59
C SER A 301 21.03 -18.55 -14.55
N GLY A 302 20.84 -19.74 -13.99
CA GLY A 302 21.64 -20.28 -12.90
C GLY A 302 21.24 -19.81 -11.49
N LEU A 303 20.43 -18.76 -11.38
CA LEU A 303 19.88 -18.25 -10.12
C LEU A 303 18.37 -18.52 -10.06
N ASP A 304 17.64 -17.96 -11.01
CA ASP A 304 16.18 -18.08 -11.09
C ASP A 304 15.73 -19.42 -11.64
N LYS A 305 14.45 -19.74 -11.37
CA LYS A 305 13.80 -20.97 -11.80
C LYS A 305 12.46 -20.74 -12.46
N ILE A 306 12.15 -21.59 -13.44
CA ILE A 306 10.81 -21.72 -14.03
C ILE A 306 10.24 -23.06 -13.56
N ASP A 307 9.18 -23.02 -12.78
CA ASP A 307 8.54 -24.22 -12.23
C ASP A 307 7.34 -24.62 -13.08
N LEU A 308 7.48 -25.76 -13.78
CA LEU A 308 6.44 -26.35 -14.63
C LEU A 308 5.80 -27.59 -14.02
N THR A 309 6.09 -27.91 -12.75
CA THR A 309 5.60 -29.15 -12.12
C THR A 309 4.07 -29.24 -12.16
N GLY A 310 3.36 -28.13 -11.95
CA GLY A 310 1.90 -28.06 -12.06
C GLY A 310 1.40 -28.32 -13.48
N VAL A 311 2.03 -27.70 -14.50
CA VAL A 311 1.70 -27.92 -15.92
C VAL A 311 1.86 -29.40 -16.30
N LEU A 312 2.96 -30.03 -15.89
CA LEU A 312 3.22 -31.43 -16.19
C LEU A 312 2.22 -32.35 -15.49
N GLN A 313 1.85 -32.03 -14.23
CA GLN A 313 0.83 -32.76 -13.50
C GLN A 313 -0.54 -32.67 -14.18
N GLU A 314 -0.95 -31.48 -14.63
CA GLU A 314 -2.20 -31.27 -15.37
C GLU A 314 -2.22 -32.08 -16.68
N ALA A 315 -1.11 -32.06 -17.42
CA ALA A 315 -0.98 -32.75 -18.70
C ALA A 315 -0.71 -34.27 -18.58
N GLY A 316 -0.48 -34.80 -17.37
CA GLY A 316 -0.12 -36.20 -17.15
C GLY A 316 1.27 -36.58 -17.68
N ILE A 317 2.19 -35.62 -17.78
CA ILE A 317 3.57 -35.79 -18.28
C ILE A 317 4.52 -36.03 -17.11
N LYS A 318 5.42 -37.01 -17.23
CA LYS A 318 6.37 -37.37 -16.17
C LYS A 318 7.71 -36.64 -16.21
N SER A 319 8.10 -36.19 -17.40
CA SER A 319 9.40 -35.56 -17.64
C SER A 319 9.38 -34.76 -18.93
N LEU A 320 10.22 -33.73 -19.00
CA LEU A 320 10.47 -33.00 -20.24
C LEU A 320 11.57 -33.66 -21.06
N ASN A 321 11.41 -33.61 -22.39
CA ASN A 321 12.39 -34.03 -23.38
C ASN A 321 12.89 -32.81 -24.15
N PHE A 322 14.05 -32.28 -23.76
CA PHE A 322 14.63 -31.10 -24.40
C PHE A 322 15.24 -31.47 -25.76
N ILE A 323 14.71 -30.87 -26.82
CA ILE A 323 15.07 -31.14 -28.21
C ILE A 323 15.10 -29.85 -29.04
N ASP A 324 15.77 -29.89 -30.20
CA ASP A 324 15.89 -28.71 -31.06
C ASP A 324 14.60 -28.38 -31.84
N LYS A 325 13.71 -29.37 -32.04
CA LYS A 325 12.44 -29.22 -32.77
C LYS A 325 11.45 -30.29 -32.32
N PHE A 326 10.17 -29.92 -32.15
CA PHE A 326 9.09 -30.83 -31.76
C PHE A 326 9.01 -32.09 -32.62
N SER A 327 8.83 -33.23 -31.96
CA SER A 327 8.75 -34.57 -32.57
C SER A 327 7.35 -35.20 -32.49
N ALA A 328 6.33 -34.39 -32.14
CA ALA A 328 4.96 -34.83 -31.86
C ALA A 328 4.90 -35.86 -30.73
N LYS A 329 5.59 -35.57 -29.63
CA LYS A 329 5.53 -36.32 -28.38
C LYS A 329 5.21 -35.37 -27.24
N ALA A 330 4.24 -35.75 -26.41
CA ALA A 330 3.90 -35.00 -25.22
C ALA A 330 5.13 -34.94 -24.28
N GLY A 331 5.44 -33.74 -23.80
CA GLY A 331 6.61 -33.46 -22.99
C GLY A 331 7.84 -33.02 -23.78
N ASP A 332 7.78 -32.96 -25.12
CA ASP A 332 8.83 -32.30 -25.90
C ASP A 332 8.92 -30.82 -25.49
N ALA A 333 10.13 -30.36 -25.22
CA ALA A 333 10.44 -28.98 -24.84
C ALA A 333 11.52 -28.41 -25.76
N VAL A 334 11.31 -27.19 -26.25
CA VAL A 334 12.24 -26.49 -27.14
C VAL A 334 12.66 -25.17 -26.49
N LEU A 335 13.97 -24.92 -26.42
CA LEU A 335 14.54 -23.65 -25.99
C LEU A 335 14.96 -22.82 -27.20
N GLY A 336 14.34 -21.66 -27.36
CA GLY A 336 14.75 -20.64 -28.32
C GLY A 336 15.69 -19.63 -27.66
N HIS A 337 16.69 -19.14 -28.39
CA HIS A 337 17.53 -18.02 -27.97
C HIS A 337 17.97 -17.18 -29.17
N ASP A 338 17.73 -15.88 -29.09
CA ASP A 338 18.25 -14.89 -30.05
C ASP A 338 19.44 -14.16 -29.42
N SER A 339 20.65 -14.49 -29.88
CA SER A 339 21.89 -13.92 -29.37
C SER A 339 22.07 -12.43 -29.67
N LYS A 340 21.28 -11.85 -30.60
CA LYS A 340 21.34 -10.40 -30.88
C LYS A 340 20.54 -9.59 -29.89
N THR A 341 19.40 -10.12 -29.45
CA THR A 341 18.48 -9.43 -28.53
C THR A 341 18.58 -9.91 -27.10
N GLY A 342 19.22 -11.06 -26.86
CA GLY A 342 19.29 -11.73 -25.56
C GLY A 342 18.04 -12.53 -25.21
N ARG A 343 16.95 -12.38 -25.98
CA ARG A 343 15.65 -12.96 -25.68
C ARG A 343 15.65 -14.48 -25.86
N SER A 344 14.93 -15.16 -24.99
CA SER A 344 14.72 -16.59 -25.06
C SER A 344 13.26 -16.97 -24.95
N THR A 345 12.96 -18.19 -25.41
CA THR A 345 11.66 -18.82 -25.22
C THR A 345 11.85 -20.24 -24.69
N LEU A 346 10.95 -20.66 -23.82
CA LEU A 346 10.72 -22.06 -23.45
C LEU A 346 9.34 -22.44 -23.99
N ALA A 347 9.29 -23.39 -24.90
CA ALA A 347 8.05 -23.88 -25.50
C ALA A 347 7.88 -25.37 -25.21
N VAL A 348 6.68 -25.79 -24.80
CA VAL A 348 6.38 -27.19 -24.43
C VAL A 348 5.17 -27.69 -25.23
N ASP A 349 5.33 -28.82 -25.90
CA ASP A 349 4.23 -29.59 -26.51
C ASP A 349 3.67 -30.54 -25.44
N THR A 350 2.53 -30.19 -24.88
CA THR A 350 1.91 -30.94 -23.78
C THR A 350 0.96 -32.03 -24.28
N THR A 351 0.50 -31.92 -25.52
CA THR A 351 -0.49 -32.83 -26.12
C THR A 351 0.12 -33.86 -27.05
N GLY A 352 1.37 -33.66 -27.49
CA GLY A 352 2.07 -34.51 -28.45
C GLY A 352 1.62 -34.28 -29.89
N ASN A 353 1.09 -33.09 -30.21
CA ASN A 353 0.60 -32.79 -31.56
C ASN A 353 1.69 -32.20 -32.49
N GLY A 354 2.90 -31.98 -31.98
CA GLY A 354 4.03 -31.40 -32.70
C GLY A 354 4.06 -29.89 -32.67
N THR A 355 3.24 -29.24 -31.84
CA THR A 355 3.17 -27.79 -31.66
C THR A 355 3.22 -27.44 -30.18
N ALA A 356 3.67 -26.23 -29.86
CA ALA A 356 3.71 -25.76 -28.48
C ALA A 356 2.28 -25.51 -27.97
N ASP A 357 1.99 -25.95 -26.75
CA ASP A 357 0.75 -25.63 -26.02
C ASP A 357 1.01 -24.62 -24.90
N LEU A 358 2.24 -24.59 -24.36
CA LEU A 358 2.77 -23.61 -23.43
C LEU A 358 3.96 -22.88 -24.07
N MET A 359 4.06 -21.57 -23.89
CA MET A 359 5.23 -20.79 -24.26
C MET A 359 5.51 -19.72 -23.22
N ILE A 360 6.74 -19.65 -22.73
CA ILE A 360 7.21 -18.62 -21.81
C ILE A 360 8.36 -17.89 -22.49
N ALA A 361 8.33 -16.57 -22.50
CA ALA A 361 9.40 -15.73 -23.02
C ALA A 361 10.22 -15.12 -21.88
N SER A 362 11.47 -14.82 -22.17
CA SER A 362 12.36 -14.09 -21.26
C SER A 362 13.21 -13.08 -22.03
N GLN A 363 13.53 -11.94 -21.41
CA GLN A 363 14.51 -10.98 -21.95
C GLN A 363 15.96 -11.48 -21.85
N SER A 364 16.18 -12.56 -21.09
CA SER A 364 17.49 -13.19 -20.88
C SER A 364 17.46 -14.65 -21.27
N GLN A 365 18.64 -15.26 -21.40
CA GLN A 365 18.75 -16.67 -21.76
C GLN A 365 18.08 -17.58 -20.71
N ILE A 366 17.31 -18.55 -21.18
CA ILE A 366 16.81 -19.68 -20.37
C ILE A 366 17.64 -20.91 -20.71
N LYS A 367 18.14 -21.63 -19.71
CA LYS A 367 18.80 -22.92 -19.89
C LYS A 367 17.92 -24.03 -19.33
N GLN A 368 18.16 -25.25 -19.80
CA GLN A 368 17.49 -26.44 -19.28
C GLN A 368 17.66 -26.56 -17.75
N THR A 369 18.83 -26.24 -17.20
CA THR A 369 19.10 -26.29 -15.75
C THR A 369 18.28 -25.29 -14.92
N ASP A 370 17.56 -24.38 -15.56
CA ASP A 370 16.74 -23.38 -14.90
C ASP A 370 15.26 -23.80 -14.81
N VAL A 371 14.88 -24.91 -15.44
CA VAL A 371 13.49 -25.40 -15.44
C VAL A 371 13.34 -26.51 -14.39
N ILE A 372 12.26 -26.47 -13.62
CA ILE A 372 11.89 -27.51 -12.65
C ILE A 372 10.72 -28.31 -13.25
N TRP A 373 10.88 -29.63 -13.38
CA TRP A 373 9.87 -30.52 -13.99
C TRP A 373 9.71 -31.89 -13.32
N ASN A 374 10.59 -32.29 -12.41
CA ASN A 374 10.66 -33.63 -11.82
C ASN A 374 10.26 -33.69 -10.34
N GLY A 375 9.66 -32.62 -9.79
CA GLY A 375 9.24 -32.59 -8.39
C GLY A 375 10.40 -32.60 -7.37
N GLU A 376 11.65 -32.47 -7.81
CA GLU A 376 12.72 -32.07 -6.92
C GLU A 376 12.45 -30.60 -6.54
N ALA A 377 11.88 -30.42 -5.34
CA ALA A 377 11.81 -29.11 -4.74
C ALA A 377 13.22 -28.50 -4.77
N PRO A 378 13.37 -27.23 -5.19
CA PRO A 378 14.66 -26.59 -5.14
C PRO A 378 15.19 -26.72 -3.71
N THR A 379 16.41 -27.21 -3.55
CA THR A 379 17.13 -27.03 -2.30
C THR A 379 17.42 -25.55 -2.16
N VAL A 380 16.44 -24.82 -1.63
CA VAL A 380 16.69 -23.52 -1.03
C VAL A 380 17.68 -23.80 0.08
N THR A 381 18.94 -23.44 -0.14
CA THR A 381 19.77 -23.11 1.01
C THR A 381 19.16 -21.82 1.51
N PRO A 382 18.47 -21.77 2.67
CA PRO A 382 18.02 -20.51 3.20
C PRO A 382 19.27 -19.66 3.36
N THR A 383 19.45 -18.67 2.51
CA THR A 383 20.26 -17.52 2.88
C THR A 383 19.60 -17.02 4.15
N PRO A 384 20.32 -16.88 5.27
CA PRO A 384 19.77 -16.24 6.45
C PRO A 384 19.10 -14.96 5.96
N GLY A 385 17.81 -14.82 6.23
CA GLY A 385 17.12 -13.55 5.97
C GLY A 385 17.99 -12.43 6.53
N PRO A 386 17.93 -11.20 5.96
CA PRO A 386 18.65 -10.08 6.54
C PRO A 386 18.37 -10.11 8.03
N THR A 387 19.45 -10.29 8.81
CA THR A 387 19.32 -10.29 10.26
C THR A 387 18.62 -8.98 10.56
N VAL A 388 17.42 -9.06 11.12
CA VAL A 388 16.79 -7.89 11.75
C VAL A 388 17.78 -7.53 12.84
N VAL A 389 18.73 -6.66 12.52
CA VAL A 389 19.55 -6.02 13.52
C VAL A 389 18.50 -5.25 14.30
N PRO A 390 18.21 -5.60 15.57
CA PRO A 390 17.35 -4.76 16.38
C PRO A 390 17.98 -3.39 16.29
N VAL A 391 17.25 -2.43 15.72
CA VAL A 391 17.59 -1.03 15.88
C VAL A 391 17.56 -0.87 17.39
N SER A 392 18.74 -0.82 18.00
CA SER A 392 18.87 -0.54 19.42
C SER A 392 18.01 0.68 19.67
N GLU A 393 17.00 0.55 20.53
CA GLU A 393 16.24 1.69 21.01
C GLU A 393 17.26 2.77 21.38
N PRO A 394 17.04 4.04 21.01
CA PRO A 394 17.88 5.10 21.52
C PRO A 394 17.81 5.01 23.04
N VAL A 395 18.91 4.57 23.66
CA VAL A 395 19.08 4.60 25.10
C VAL A 395 18.79 6.05 25.49
N PRO A 396 17.73 6.35 26.26
CA PRO A 396 17.53 7.70 26.72
C PRO A 396 18.80 8.08 27.47
N SER A 397 19.45 9.15 27.00
CA SER A 397 20.60 9.70 27.71
C SER A 397 20.19 9.91 29.16
N PRO A 398 21.01 9.52 30.15
CA PRO A 398 20.67 9.75 31.54
C PRO A 398 20.37 11.23 31.71
N ILE A 399 19.17 11.54 32.22
CA ILE A 399 18.88 12.88 32.72
C ILE A 399 19.88 13.08 33.86
N SER A 400 20.89 13.91 33.62
CA SER A 400 21.81 14.33 34.67
C SER A 400 21.00 15.01 35.77
N GLU A 401 21.08 14.49 37.00
CA GLU A 401 20.57 15.17 38.19
C GLU A 401 21.10 16.61 38.23
N PRO A 402 20.29 17.58 38.71
CA PRO A 402 20.72 18.97 38.78
C PRO A 402 21.85 19.07 39.80
N THR A 403 23.06 19.36 39.32
CA THR A 403 24.19 19.70 40.18
C THR A 403 24.03 21.14 40.64
N ASP A 404 23.96 21.29 41.97
CA ASP A 404 23.95 22.56 42.69
C ASP A 404 25.21 23.36 42.31
N SER A 405 25.05 24.35 41.44
CA SER A 405 26.10 25.30 41.09
C SER A 405 25.67 26.71 41.49
N LYS A 406 26.54 27.33 42.29
CA LYS A 406 26.46 28.68 42.83
C LYS A 406 26.15 29.72 41.73
N PRO A 407 25.47 30.84 42.02
CA PRO A 407 25.13 31.83 41.00
C PRO A 407 26.39 32.53 40.49
N ASP A 408 26.53 32.64 39.17
CA ASP A 408 27.50 33.51 38.52
C ASP A 408 27.17 35.00 38.77
N PRO A 409 28.17 35.91 38.74
CA PRO A 409 27.95 37.33 38.98
C PRO A 409 27.22 37.99 37.80
N ASP A 410 26.34 38.95 38.09
CA ASP A 410 25.56 39.71 37.10
C ASP A 410 26.43 40.29 35.97
N PRO A 411 25.98 40.20 34.69
CA PRO A 411 26.66 40.84 33.58
C PRO A 411 26.53 42.36 33.66
N LYS A 412 27.62 43.08 33.38
CA LYS A 412 27.64 44.55 33.25
C LYS A 412 26.71 45.00 32.12
N PRO A 413 26.04 46.16 32.25
CA PRO A 413 25.17 46.70 31.20
C PRO A 413 25.97 47.10 29.95
N ASP A 414 25.41 46.80 28.77
CA ASP A 414 25.94 47.17 27.46
C ASP A 414 26.01 48.71 27.28
N PRO A 415 26.98 49.22 26.51
CA PRO A 415 27.06 50.64 26.18
C PRO A 415 25.98 51.05 25.17
N ASP A 416 25.45 52.28 25.32
CA ASP A 416 24.41 52.86 24.47
C ASP A 416 24.77 52.81 22.96
N PRO A 417 23.80 52.49 22.07
CA PRO A 417 24.05 52.43 20.64
C PRO A 417 24.32 53.82 20.04
N GLN A 418 25.41 53.94 19.27
CA GLN A 418 25.69 55.14 18.47
C GLN A 418 24.69 55.28 17.30
N PRO A 419 24.30 56.52 16.92
CA PRO A 419 23.33 56.76 15.86
C PRO A 419 23.91 56.45 14.46
N GLU A 420 23.11 55.77 13.64
CA GLU A 420 23.46 55.34 12.28
C GLU A 420 23.80 56.51 11.32
N PRO A 421 24.72 56.32 10.35
CA PRO A 421 24.99 57.31 9.32
C PRO A 421 23.81 57.43 8.33
N ARG A 422 23.44 58.68 7.98
CA ARG A 422 22.36 58.97 7.04
C ARG A 422 22.60 58.36 5.65
N PRO A 423 21.59 57.75 5.00
CA PRO A 423 21.70 57.31 3.62
C PRO A 423 21.80 58.49 2.65
N SER A 424 22.65 58.34 1.63
CA SER A 424 22.83 59.32 0.55
C SER A 424 21.57 59.45 -0.32
N PRO A 425 21.24 60.64 -0.85
CA PRO A 425 19.98 60.87 -1.55
C PRO A 425 19.99 60.21 -2.93
N GLY A 426 19.01 59.34 -3.17
CA GLY A 426 18.71 58.82 -4.50
C GLY A 426 18.24 59.92 -5.47
N PRO A 427 18.34 59.70 -6.79
CA PRO A 427 18.07 60.73 -7.79
C PRO A 427 16.59 61.16 -7.79
N ALA A 428 16.37 62.47 -7.94
CA ALA A 428 15.08 63.15 -7.92
C ALA A 428 14.18 62.81 -9.14
N PRO A 429 12.84 62.88 -8.98
CA PRO A 429 11.88 62.45 -10.00
C PRO A 429 11.60 63.53 -11.06
N ARG A 430 11.27 63.11 -12.29
CA ARG A 430 10.72 63.95 -13.37
C ARG A 430 9.73 63.13 -14.23
N PRO A 431 8.72 63.74 -14.89
CA PRO A 431 7.44 64.03 -14.26
C PRO A 431 6.22 63.41 -15.00
N GLY A 432 5.20 63.08 -14.20
CA GLY A 432 3.77 62.87 -14.45
C GLY A 432 3.17 62.72 -15.87
N ARG A 433 2.15 61.85 -15.96
CA ARG A 433 0.76 62.29 -16.16
C ARG A 433 -0.26 61.16 -15.93
N ARG A 434 -1.28 61.48 -15.12
CA ARG A 434 -2.66 60.96 -15.21
C ARG A 434 -3.11 60.84 -16.67
N PHE A 435 -4.17 60.06 -16.92
CA PHE A 435 -4.61 59.51 -18.22
C PHE A 435 -3.88 58.18 -18.46
N ILE A 436 -4.45 57.01 -18.20
CA ILE A 436 -5.60 56.43 -18.89
C ILE A 436 -6.19 55.33 -17.97
N GLU A 437 -7.17 55.68 -17.15
CA GLU A 437 -8.08 54.72 -16.49
C GLU A 437 -9.49 54.78 -17.11
N LYS A 438 -9.55 55.16 -18.39
CA LYS A 438 -10.80 55.36 -19.14
C LYS A 438 -10.86 54.66 -20.50
N ALA A 439 -10.05 53.62 -20.71
CA ALA A 439 -9.96 52.93 -22.01
C ALA A 439 -10.10 51.39 -21.97
N LEU A 440 -10.29 50.75 -20.81
CA LEU A 440 -10.42 49.28 -20.75
C LEU A 440 -11.85 48.77 -20.45
N SER A 441 -12.82 49.66 -20.23
CA SER A 441 -14.25 49.29 -20.18
C SER A 441 -14.93 49.29 -21.55
N SER A 442 -14.27 49.76 -22.62
CA SER A 442 -14.84 49.84 -23.97
C SER A 442 -14.54 48.60 -24.84
N PHE A 443 -13.64 47.70 -24.42
CA PHE A 443 -13.28 46.51 -25.20
C PHE A 443 -14.18 45.29 -24.93
N LYS A 444 -14.89 45.24 -23.78
CA LYS A 444 -15.86 44.18 -23.45
C LYS A 444 -17.24 44.37 -24.10
N GLY A 445 -17.58 45.59 -24.52
CA GLY A 445 -18.85 45.89 -25.20
C GLY A 445 -18.86 45.59 -26.71
N PHE A 446 -17.69 45.59 -27.36
CA PHE A 446 -17.57 45.34 -28.80
C PHE A 446 -17.56 43.83 -29.14
N VAL A 447 -16.98 42.99 -28.28
CA VAL A 447 -16.92 41.52 -28.48
C VAL A 447 -18.28 40.84 -28.30
N ASN A 448 -19.17 41.40 -27.47
CA ASN A 448 -20.53 40.86 -27.28
C ASN A 448 -21.52 41.26 -28.38
N LYS A 449 -21.19 42.24 -29.23
CA LYS A 449 -22.05 42.68 -30.36
C LYS A 449 -21.71 41.98 -31.69
N VAL A 450 -20.61 41.22 -31.74
CA VAL A 450 -20.23 40.40 -32.91
C VAL A 450 -20.74 38.95 -32.79
N ARG A 451 -21.14 38.49 -31.59
CA ARG A 451 -21.70 37.13 -31.37
C ARG A 451 -23.21 37.01 -31.56
N SER A 452 -23.97 38.09 -31.78
CA SER A 452 -25.42 38.03 -32.09
C SER A 452 -25.76 38.25 -33.57
N ILE A 453 -24.77 38.18 -34.47
CA ILE A 453 -24.95 38.28 -35.94
C ILE A 453 -24.61 36.95 -36.65
N PHE A 454 -24.14 35.93 -35.92
CA PHE A 454 -24.00 34.55 -36.41
C PHE A 454 -24.53 33.54 -35.39
N ARG A 455 -25.83 33.62 -35.10
CA ARG A 455 -26.74 32.51 -34.76
C ARG A 455 -28.17 33.00 -34.64
#